data_AF-A0AAP9XLP8-F1
#
_entry.id   AF-A0AAP9XLP8-F1
#
_cell.length_a   1.000
_cell.length_b   1.000
_cell.length_c   1.000
_cell.angle_alpha   90.00
_cell.angle_beta   90.00
_cell.angle_gamma   90.00
#
_symmetry.space_group_name_H-M   'P 1'
#
loop_
_entity.id
_entity.type
_entity.pdbx_description
1 polymer ?
#
loop_
_entity_poly.entity_id
_entity_poly.type
_entity_poly.pdbx_seq_one_letter_code
_entity_poly.pdbx_strand_id
1 'polypeptide(L)'
;MPRRKGTVERQNVIEIYRRRIAIATLHRLKRKTGGYCLSVNMPDSDIQVIEINEESMQKLLLRFEKQVRAEFGSESDSFLRKTYMNSLDINSPTEYLTETGKAIVDDIFSELIAHAKEKHVSGGIN
;
A
#
# COMPACT_ATOMS: atom_id res chain seq x y z
N MET A 1 32.80 9.81 -17.83
CA MET A 1 32.20 9.11 -16.67
C MET A 1 30.71 8.89 -16.91
N PRO A 2 30.15 7.66 -16.81
CA PRO A 2 28.71 7.50 -16.75
C PRO A 2 28.28 6.76 -15.46
N ARG A 3 27.83 7.52 -14.45
CA ARG A 3 27.04 6.99 -13.32
C ARG A 3 25.61 7.52 -13.44
N ARG A 4 24.81 7.01 -14.39
CA ARG A 4 23.36 7.32 -14.47
C ARG A 4 22.45 6.15 -14.84
N LYS A 5 22.96 5.07 -15.47
CA LYS A 5 22.11 3.91 -15.84
C LYS A 5 21.54 3.13 -14.66
N GLY A 6 22.32 2.96 -13.58
CA GLY A 6 21.89 2.11 -12.45
C GLY A 6 20.69 2.64 -11.67
N THR A 7 20.44 3.96 -11.63
CA THR A 7 19.35 4.53 -10.82
C THR A 7 17.99 4.38 -11.50
N VAL A 8 17.94 4.44 -12.84
CA VAL A 8 16.71 4.31 -13.64
C VAL A 8 16.19 2.86 -13.60
N GLU A 9 17.07 1.87 -13.74
CA GLU A 9 16.69 0.45 -13.62
C GLU A 9 16.23 0.09 -12.20
N ARG A 10 16.79 0.71 -11.16
CA ARG A 10 16.39 0.47 -9.76
C ARG A 10 15.01 1.02 -9.43
N GLN A 11 14.67 2.22 -9.91
CA GLN A 11 13.33 2.79 -9.74
C GLN A 11 12.26 1.94 -10.43
N ASN A 12 12.60 1.38 -11.60
CA ASN A 12 11.71 0.50 -12.35
C ASN A 12 11.28 -0.74 -11.53
N VAL A 13 12.17 -1.32 -10.73
CA VAL A 13 11.83 -2.49 -9.88
C VAL A 13 10.79 -2.11 -8.81
N ILE A 14 11.00 -1.02 -8.08
CA ILE A 14 10.06 -0.60 -7.02
C ILE A 14 8.68 -0.34 -7.62
N GLU A 15 8.62 0.32 -8.78
CA GLU A 15 7.37 0.60 -9.49
C GLU A 15 6.64 -0.68 -9.93
N ILE A 16 7.35 -1.63 -10.52
CA ILE A 16 6.78 -2.93 -10.95
C ILE A 16 6.17 -3.65 -9.75
N TYR A 17 6.92 -3.78 -8.65
CA TYR A 17 6.42 -4.48 -7.46
C TYR A 17 5.31 -3.70 -6.75
N ARG A 18 5.35 -2.36 -6.75
CA ARG A 18 4.25 -1.53 -6.24
C ARG A 18 2.94 -1.87 -6.92
N ARG A 19 2.95 -1.93 -8.26
CA ARG A 19 1.77 -2.28 -9.05
C ARG A 19 1.27 -3.70 -8.72
N ARG A 20 2.18 -4.67 -8.64
CA ARG A 20 1.84 -6.06 -8.30
C ARG A 20 1.25 -6.20 -6.90
N ILE A 21 1.83 -5.51 -5.91
CA ILE A 21 1.30 -5.44 -4.53
C ILE A 21 -0.11 -4.81 -4.53
N ALA A 22 -0.33 -3.75 -5.30
CA ALA A 22 -1.64 -3.13 -5.42
C ALA A 22 -2.69 -4.13 -5.96
N ILE A 23 -2.39 -4.85 -7.04
CA ILE A 23 -3.28 -5.86 -7.61
C ILE A 23 -3.54 -7.01 -6.61
N ALA A 24 -2.49 -7.54 -5.97
CA ALA A 24 -2.63 -8.60 -4.97
C ALA A 24 -3.48 -8.14 -3.76
N THR A 25 -3.39 -6.87 -3.40
CA THR A 25 -4.22 -6.24 -2.36
C THR A 25 -5.68 -6.20 -2.77
N LEU A 26 -5.98 -5.76 -4.00
CA LEU A 26 -7.35 -5.76 -4.53
C LEU A 26 -7.95 -7.17 -4.55
N HIS A 27 -7.18 -8.17 -4.96
CA HIS A 27 -7.61 -9.56 -4.91
C HIS A 27 -7.86 -10.05 -3.47
N ARG A 28 -7.06 -9.62 -2.49
CA ARG A 28 -7.30 -9.91 -1.07
C ARG A 28 -8.60 -9.25 -0.59
N LEU A 29 -8.87 -7.99 -0.94
CA LEU A 29 -10.10 -7.30 -0.59
C LEU A 29 -11.32 -7.99 -1.20
N LYS A 30 -11.29 -8.26 -2.51
CA LYS A 30 -12.37 -8.95 -3.21
C LYS A 30 -12.73 -10.28 -2.59
N ARG A 31 -11.74 -11.06 -2.13
CA ARG A 31 -11.96 -12.33 -1.42
C ARG A 31 -12.57 -12.15 -0.04
N LYS A 32 -12.25 -11.06 0.68
CA LYS A 32 -12.75 -10.80 2.04
C LYS A 32 -14.13 -10.16 2.07
N THR A 33 -14.41 -9.22 1.16
CA THR A 33 -15.62 -8.38 1.23
C THR A 33 -16.55 -8.56 0.02
N GLY A 34 -16.16 -9.37 -0.97
CA GLY A 34 -16.90 -9.51 -2.24
C GLY A 34 -16.68 -8.35 -3.22
N GLY A 35 -16.01 -7.28 -2.80
CA GLY A 35 -15.71 -6.10 -3.60
C GLY A 35 -14.33 -5.51 -3.28
N TYR A 36 -14.00 -4.37 -3.87
CA TYR A 36 -12.74 -3.68 -3.59
C TYR A 36 -12.95 -2.60 -2.52
N CYS A 37 -13.47 -2.99 -1.36
CA CYS A 37 -13.88 -2.05 -0.32
C CYS A 37 -13.29 -2.37 1.05
N LEU A 38 -13.09 -1.31 1.83
CA LEU A 38 -12.74 -1.33 3.25
C LEU A 38 -13.91 -0.80 4.06
N SER A 39 -14.39 -1.58 5.02
CA SER A 39 -15.40 -1.14 5.98
C SER A 39 -14.73 -0.49 7.18
N VAL A 40 -15.16 0.72 7.53
CA VAL A 40 -14.64 1.51 8.64
C VAL A 40 -15.76 1.71 9.66
N ASN A 41 -15.55 1.17 10.85
CA ASN A 41 -16.46 1.40 11.98
C ASN A 41 -16.16 2.78 12.58
N MET A 42 -17.09 3.71 12.39
CA MET A 42 -16.99 5.08 12.87
C MET A 42 -17.29 5.16 14.38
N PRO A 43 -16.82 6.21 15.09
CA PRO A 43 -17.00 6.34 16.53
C PRO A 43 -18.47 6.44 16.98
N ASP A 44 -19.36 6.90 16.10
CA ASP A 44 -20.81 7.02 16.31
C ASP A 44 -21.58 5.74 15.97
N SER A 45 -20.88 4.61 15.80
CA SER A 45 -21.43 3.33 15.36
C SER A 45 -21.95 3.32 13.91
N ASP A 46 -21.67 4.36 13.12
CA ASP A 46 -21.90 4.33 11.68
C ASP A 46 -20.82 3.49 10.97
N ILE A 47 -21.14 2.97 9.78
CA ILE A 47 -20.20 2.23 8.94
C ILE A 47 -19.95 3.01 7.66
N GLN A 48 -18.74 3.54 7.54
CA GLN A 48 -18.27 4.11 6.29
C GLN A 48 -17.60 3.04 5.43
N VAL A 49 -17.91 3.02 4.14
CA VAL A 49 -17.25 2.14 3.17
C VAL A 49 -16.31 2.97 2.30
N ILE A 50 -15.04 2.60 2.27
CA ILE A 50 -14.02 3.22 1.40
C ILE A 50 -13.76 2.27 0.24
N GLU A 51 -14.07 2.71 -0.98
CA GLU A 51 -13.69 1.99 -2.19
C GLU A 51 -12.20 2.18 -2.51
N ILE A 52 -11.51 1.08 -2.77
CA ILE A 52 -10.10 1.04 -3.13
C ILE A 52 -9.99 0.53 -4.56
N ASN A 53 -9.35 1.29 -5.43
CA ASN A 53 -8.97 0.84 -6.76
C ASN A 53 -7.44 0.79 -6.88
N GLU A 54 -6.93 0.32 -8.03
CA GLU A 54 -5.48 0.17 -8.25
C GLU A 54 -4.75 1.50 -8.10
N GLU A 55 -5.31 2.59 -8.65
CA GLU A 55 -4.71 3.92 -8.59
C GLU A 55 -4.60 4.44 -7.15
N SER A 56 -5.68 4.35 -6.37
CA SER A 56 -5.70 4.73 -4.96
C SER A 56 -4.70 3.91 -4.15
N MET A 57 -4.62 2.60 -4.39
CA MET A 57 -3.65 1.74 -3.71
C MET A 57 -2.20 2.09 -4.07
N GLN A 58 -1.92 2.40 -5.34
CA GLN A 58 -0.60 2.87 -5.76
C GLN A 58 -0.23 4.21 -5.09
N LYS A 59 -1.18 5.14 -4.93
CA LYS A 59 -0.96 6.41 -4.20
C LYS A 59 -0.66 6.17 -2.72
N LEU A 60 -1.35 5.24 -2.08
CA LEU A 60 -1.09 4.86 -0.69
C LEU A 60 0.32 4.24 -0.53
N LEU A 61 0.72 3.33 -1.42
CA LEU A 61 2.07 2.77 -1.43
C LEU A 61 3.13 3.84 -1.69
N LEU A 62 2.88 4.80 -2.59
CA LEU A 62 3.78 5.93 -2.79
C LEU A 62 3.97 6.79 -1.53
N ARG A 63 2.90 6.97 -0.75
CA ARG A 63 2.96 7.68 0.54
C ARG A 63 3.78 6.90 1.56
N PHE A 64 3.56 5.59 1.67
CA PHE A 64 4.40 4.69 2.48
C PHE A 64 5.89 4.79 2.09
N GLU A 65 6.20 4.74 0.80
CA GLU A 65 7.59 4.89 0.33
C GLU A 65 8.20 6.24 0.70
N LYS A 66 7.42 7.32 0.69
CA LYS A 66 7.89 8.63 1.14
C LYS A 66 8.22 8.63 2.64
N GLN A 67 7.39 7.97 3.46
CA GLN A 67 7.66 7.81 4.89
C GLN A 67 8.96 7.02 5.11
N VAL A 68 9.13 5.88 4.44
CA VAL A 68 10.35 5.07 4.51
C VAL A 68 11.58 5.86 4.05
N ARG A 69 11.47 6.66 2.98
CA ARG A 69 12.58 7.54 2.54
C ARG A 69 12.93 8.61 3.55
N ALA A 70 11.94 9.15 4.27
CA ALA A 70 12.16 10.13 5.33
C ALA A 70 12.85 9.51 6.55
N GLU A 71 12.52 8.25 6.88
CA GLU A 71 13.08 7.54 8.04
C GLU A 71 14.49 6.98 7.79
N PHE A 72 14.69 6.32 6.65
CA PHE A 72 15.93 5.58 6.36
C PHE A 72 16.93 6.32 5.46
N GLY A 73 16.57 7.50 4.96
CA GLY A 73 17.46 8.34 4.14
C GLY A 73 18.08 7.57 2.96
N SER A 74 19.40 7.44 2.95
CA SER A 74 20.15 6.78 1.86
C SER A 74 19.95 5.25 1.79
N GLU A 75 19.48 4.60 2.85
CA GLU A 75 19.24 3.14 2.88
C GLU A 75 17.85 2.75 2.41
N SER A 76 16.97 3.74 2.24
CA SER A 76 15.55 3.53 1.91
C SER A 76 15.31 2.76 0.62
N ASP A 77 16.04 3.04 -0.45
CA ASP A 77 15.82 2.40 -1.76
C ASP A 77 16.16 0.90 -1.75
N SER A 78 17.25 0.50 -1.06
CA SER A 78 17.62 -0.91 -0.95
C SER A 78 16.65 -1.67 -0.04
N PHE A 79 16.22 -1.03 1.05
CA PHE A 79 15.20 -1.56 1.95
C PHE A 79 13.87 -1.76 1.23
N LEU A 80 13.32 -0.72 0.59
CA LEU A 80 12.05 -0.78 -0.15
C LEU A 80 12.05 -1.88 -1.19
N ARG A 81 13.14 -2.01 -1.96
CA ARG A 81 13.27 -3.08 -2.95
C ARG A 81 13.19 -4.46 -2.32
N LYS A 82 13.99 -4.72 -1.28
CA LYS A 82 14.01 -6.02 -0.60
C LYS A 82 12.64 -6.33 0.01
N THR A 83 12.04 -5.36 0.66
CA THR A 83 10.73 -5.45 1.27
C THR A 83 9.66 -5.80 0.24
N TYR A 84 9.56 -5.03 -0.86
CA TYR A 84 8.58 -5.27 -1.92
C TYR A 84 8.77 -6.60 -2.65
N MET A 85 10.02 -7.01 -2.89
CA MET A 85 10.30 -8.33 -3.47
C MET A 85 9.82 -9.46 -2.55
N ASN A 86 9.91 -9.28 -1.24
CA ASN A 86 9.46 -10.25 -0.24
C ASN A 86 7.96 -10.14 0.08
N SER A 87 7.26 -9.14 -0.44
CA SER A 87 5.83 -8.91 -0.18
C SER A 87 4.91 -9.78 -1.03
N LEU A 88 5.44 -10.43 -2.05
CA LEU A 88 4.68 -11.23 -3.01
C LEU A 88 5.24 -12.65 -3.07
N ASP A 89 4.33 -13.61 -3.15
CA ASP A 89 4.64 -15.00 -3.46
C ASP A 89 3.79 -15.47 -4.64
N ILE A 90 4.33 -16.43 -5.39
CA ILE A 90 3.70 -16.99 -6.59
C ILE A 90 3.18 -18.37 -6.23
N ASN A 91 1.86 -18.52 -6.21
CA ASN A 91 1.24 -19.84 -6.20
C ASN A 91 0.31 -19.89 -7.43
N SER A 92 0.88 -20.38 -8.53
CA SER A 92 0.37 -20.31 -9.90
C SER A 92 -1.14 -20.63 -10.00
N PRO A 93 -1.97 -19.80 -10.67
CA PRO A 93 -1.66 -18.70 -11.60
C PRO A 93 -1.75 -17.28 -10.99
N THR A 94 -1.77 -17.13 -9.66
CA THR A 94 -2.02 -15.82 -9.04
C THR A 94 -0.97 -15.47 -7.99
N GLU A 95 -0.57 -14.21 -7.99
CA GLU A 95 0.28 -13.64 -6.95
C GLU A 95 -0.55 -13.33 -5.71
N TYR A 96 0.04 -13.60 -4.55
CA TYR A 96 -0.58 -13.32 -3.27
C TYR A 96 0.39 -12.54 -2.37
N LEU A 97 -0.19 -11.77 -1.45
CA LEU A 97 0.59 -11.11 -0.41
C LEU A 97 1.15 -12.16 0.55
N THR A 98 2.47 -12.13 0.77
CA THR A 98 3.13 -12.83 1.88
C THR A 98 2.73 -12.19 3.21
N GLU A 99 3.21 -12.73 4.33
CA GLU A 99 3.04 -12.07 5.64
C GLU A 99 3.65 -10.66 5.65
N THR A 100 4.82 -10.45 5.01
CA THR A 100 5.41 -9.13 4.83
C THR A 100 4.50 -8.21 4.03
N GLY A 101 3.94 -8.69 2.93
CA GLY A 101 3.03 -7.90 2.10
C GLY A 101 1.73 -7.55 2.82
N LYS A 102 1.20 -8.48 3.61
CA LYS A 102 0.00 -8.25 4.44
C LYS A 102 0.27 -7.20 5.51
N ALA A 103 1.41 -7.27 6.21
CA ALA A 103 1.78 -6.31 7.24
C ALA A 103 1.81 -4.87 6.70
N ILE A 104 2.50 -4.66 5.57
CA ILE A 104 2.57 -3.32 4.92
C ILE A 104 1.18 -2.80 4.56
N VAL A 105 0.35 -3.66 3.96
CA VAL A 105 -1.00 -3.28 3.55
C VAL A 105 -1.90 -2.98 4.76
N ASP A 106 -1.79 -3.77 5.82
CA ASP A 106 -2.57 -3.61 7.04
C ASP A 106 -2.14 -2.33 7.78
N ASP A 107 -0.86 -1.97 7.78
CA ASP A 107 -0.36 -0.69 8.31
C ASP A 107 -0.92 0.50 7.50
N ILE A 108 -0.85 0.44 6.17
CA ILE A 108 -1.40 1.46 5.26
C ILE A 108 -2.90 1.65 5.50
N PHE A 109 -3.66 0.57 5.62
CA PHE A 109 -5.09 0.64 5.86
C PHE A 109 -5.43 1.13 7.27
N SER A 110 -4.63 0.77 8.27
CA SER A 110 -4.80 1.28 9.63
C SER A 110 -4.63 2.79 9.67
N GLU A 111 -3.64 3.33 8.95
CA GLU A 111 -3.43 4.77 8.84
C GLU A 111 -4.58 5.46 8.07
N LEU A 112 -5.03 4.86 6.96
CA LEU A 112 -6.19 5.36 6.20
C LEU A 112 -7.46 5.42 7.05
N ILE A 113 -7.70 4.37 7.85
CA ILE A 113 -8.83 4.28 8.78
C ILE A 113 -8.73 5.33 9.88
N ALA A 114 -7.54 5.50 10.48
CA ALA A 114 -7.31 6.51 11.50
C ALA A 114 -7.62 7.92 10.97
N HIS A 115 -7.11 8.25 9.78
CA HIS A 115 -7.38 9.53 9.15
C HIS A 115 -8.87 9.73 8.81
N ALA A 116 -9.57 8.70 8.34
CA ALA A 116 -11.02 8.77 8.09
C ALA A 116 -11.80 9.06 9.38
N LYS A 117 -11.43 8.42 10.49
CA LYS A 117 -12.03 8.65 11.81
C LYS A 117 -11.75 10.05 12.34
N GLU A 118 -10.51 10.52 12.25
CA GLU A 118 -10.12 11.86 12.66
C GLU A 118 -10.92 12.93 11.92
N LYS A 119 -11.04 12.79 10.59
CA LYS A 119 -11.82 13.73 9.76
C LYS A 119 -13.30 13.80 10.16
N HIS A 120 -13.87 12.66 10.55
CA HIS A 120 -15.27 12.57 11.02
C HIS A 120 -15.46 13.24 12.38
N VAL A 121 -14.55 12.98 13.33
CA VAL A 121 -14.57 13.59 14.66
C VAL A 121 -14.34 15.10 14.59
N SER A 122 -13.48 15.57 13.69
CA SER A 122 -13.20 17.00 13.53
C SER A 122 -14.30 17.78 12.80
N GLY A 123 -15.48 17.19 12.56
CA GLY A 123 -16.65 17.88 12.01
C GLY A 123 -16.55 18.26 10.54
N GLY A 124 -15.68 17.59 9.76
CA GLY A 124 -15.62 17.66 8.29
C GLY A 124 -16.02 18.99 7.64
N ILE A 125 -15.29 20.08 7.91
CA ILE A 125 -15.39 21.30 7.08
C ILE A 125 -14.60 21.03 5.79
N ASN A 126 -15.32 20.88 4.68
CA ASN A 126 -14.83 21.18 3.34
C ASN A 126 -15.59 22.40 2.84
#